data_AF-A0A6I3KEX3-F1
#
_entry.id   AF-A0A6I3KEX3-F1
#
_cell.length_a   1.000
_cell.length_b   1.000
_cell.length_c   1.000
_cell.angle_alpha   90.00
_cell.angle_beta   90.00
_cell.angle_gamma   90.00
#
_symmetry.space_group_name_H-M   'P 1'
#
loop_
_entity.id
_entity.type
_entity.pdbx_description
1 polymer ?
#
loop_
_entity_poly.entity_id
_entity_poly.type
_entity_poly.pdbx_seq_one_letter_code
_entity_poly.pdbx_strand_id
1 'polypeptide(L)'
;MKSLFAGVCALMTFVTLPAHAMCLWNCTPSEGAARSVFENYLRQQTNGAPFTIESFKKLKEYPIANMGREGYVIDVDVVVSFPQGSHPECVSGGGQGYSMKCLTMNTGVRGAIVAEPGERRSMRSSMLFEKTSSGWVGSDGVAY
;
A
#
# COMPACT_ATOMS: atom_id res chain seq x y z
N MET A 1 -63.97 -44.39 4.67
CA MET A 1 -63.35 -43.21 5.30
C MET A 1 -62.39 -43.68 6.39
N LYS A 2 -61.08 -43.52 6.17
CA LYS A 2 -60.01 -43.45 7.18
C LYS A 2 -58.69 -43.15 6.46
N SER A 3 -58.20 -41.93 6.67
CA SER A 3 -56.95 -41.37 6.16
C SER A 3 -55.74 -42.00 6.84
N LEU A 4 -54.57 -41.99 6.17
CA LEU A 4 -53.25 -41.93 6.82
C LEU A 4 -52.20 -41.43 5.79
N PHE A 5 -51.94 -40.12 5.85
CA PHE A 5 -50.75 -39.49 5.28
C PHE A 5 -49.59 -39.74 6.25
N ALA A 6 -48.49 -40.35 5.80
CA ALA A 6 -47.25 -40.45 6.55
C ALA A 6 -46.15 -39.74 5.75
N GLY A 7 -45.92 -38.47 6.06
CA GLY A 7 -44.84 -37.68 5.51
C GLY A 7 -43.52 -38.05 6.19
N VAL A 8 -42.53 -38.43 5.37
CA VAL A 8 -41.14 -38.57 5.80
C VAL A 8 -40.50 -37.18 5.76
N CYS A 9 -40.33 -36.58 6.93
CA CYS A 9 -39.68 -35.29 7.10
C CYS A 9 -38.16 -35.51 7.08
N ALA A 10 -37.53 -35.27 5.93
CA ALA A 10 -36.08 -35.28 5.80
C ALA A 10 -35.48 -34.06 6.52
N LEU A 11 -34.96 -34.26 7.73
CA LEU A 11 -34.12 -33.28 8.40
C LEU A 11 -32.75 -33.22 7.71
N MET A 12 -32.57 -32.28 6.80
CA MET A 12 -31.23 -31.83 6.39
C MET A 12 -30.68 -30.94 7.51
N THR A 13 -29.75 -31.48 8.30
CA THR A 13 -28.90 -30.69 9.19
C THR A 13 -27.93 -29.88 8.33
N PHE A 14 -28.27 -28.61 8.09
CA PHE A 14 -27.31 -27.65 7.55
C PHE A 14 -26.18 -27.49 8.57
N VAL A 15 -25.02 -28.05 8.24
CA VAL A 15 -23.77 -27.79 8.96
C VAL A 15 -23.45 -26.31 8.75
N THR A 16 -23.77 -25.48 9.74
CA THR A 16 -23.35 -24.08 9.78
C THR A 16 -21.85 -24.06 10.05
N LEU A 17 -21.05 -24.13 8.98
CA LEU A 17 -19.63 -23.83 9.08
C LEU A 17 -19.48 -22.37 9.57
N PRO A 18 -18.56 -22.09 10.52
CA PRO A 18 -18.29 -20.72 10.92
C PRO A 18 -17.90 -19.91 9.69
N ALA A 19 -18.48 -18.73 9.52
CA ALA A 19 -18.27 -17.82 8.40
C ALA A 19 -16.86 -17.18 8.35
N HIS A 20 -15.84 -17.94 8.75
CA HIS A 20 -14.43 -17.53 8.86
C HIS A 20 -13.53 -18.29 7.89
N ALA A 21 -14.08 -19.09 6.97
CA ALA A 21 -13.29 -19.92 6.07
C ALA A 21 -13.89 -19.93 4.66
N MET A 22 -13.47 -18.98 3.84
CA MET A 22 -13.17 -19.17 2.41
C MET A 22 -12.63 -17.86 1.84
N CYS A 23 -11.59 -17.35 2.47
CA CYS A 23 -10.78 -16.31 1.88
C CYS A 23 -9.59 -17.04 1.23
N LEU A 24 -9.87 -17.65 0.07
CA LEU A 24 -8.92 -18.54 -0.60
C LEU A 24 -7.87 -17.74 -1.41
N TRP A 25 -8.18 -16.50 -1.81
CA TRP A 25 -7.35 -15.62 -2.63
C TRP A 25 -7.64 -14.15 -2.22
N ASN A 26 -6.62 -13.31 -1.94
CA ASN A 26 -6.70 -11.85 -1.67
C ASN A 26 -7.27 -11.37 -0.30
N CYS A 27 -7.00 -12.11 0.76
CA CYS A 27 -7.42 -11.75 2.13
C CYS A 27 -6.56 -10.69 2.77
N THR A 28 -5.35 -10.52 2.26
CA THR A 28 -4.43 -9.46 2.63
C THR A 28 -3.83 -8.89 1.35
N PRO A 29 -3.43 -7.62 1.33
CA PRO A 29 -2.69 -7.07 0.20
C PRO A 29 -1.36 -7.81 0.03
N SER A 30 -0.93 -7.99 -1.22
CA SER A 30 0.34 -8.68 -1.51
C SER A 30 1.55 -7.75 -1.32
N GLU A 31 2.74 -8.33 -1.19
CA GLU A 31 4.00 -7.56 -1.21
C GLU A 31 4.19 -6.83 -2.54
N GLY A 32 3.73 -7.42 -3.65
CA GLY A 32 3.73 -6.77 -4.97
C GLY A 32 2.85 -5.52 -5.00
N ALA A 33 1.66 -5.57 -4.40
CA ALA A 33 0.80 -4.40 -4.25
C ALA A 33 1.48 -3.32 -3.41
N ALA A 34 2.09 -3.67 -2.27
CA ALA A 34 2.85 -2.74 -1.44
C ALA A 34 4.00 -2.07 -2.23
N ARG A 35 4.70 -2.84 -3.06
CA ARG A 35 5.75 -2.31 -3.94
C ARG A 35 5.18 -1.31 -4.94
N SER A 36 4.07 -1.61 -5.58
CA SER A 36 3.44 -0.69 -6.54
C SER A 36 2.95 0.61 -5.89
N VAL A 37 2.34 0.54 -4.71
CA VAL A 37 1.97 1.74 -3.94
C VAL A 37 3.21 2.59 -3.63
N PHE A 38 4.30 1.96 -3.19
CA PHE A 38 5.56 2.67 -2.92
C PHE A 38 6.18 3.28 -4.19
N GLU A 39 6.15 2.57 -5.32
CA GLU A 39 6.62 3.09 -6.61
C GLU A 39 5.81 4.30 -7.06
N ASN A 40 4.48 4.27 -6.92
CA ASN A 40 3.60 5.40 -7.24
C ASN A 40 3.89 6.60 -6.33
N TYR A 41 4.07 6.34 -5.02
CA TYR A 41 4.48 7.36 -4.07
C TYR A 41 5.81 8.00 -4.48
N LEU A 42 6.85 7.20 -4.79
CA LEU A 42 8.14 7.74 -5.24
C LEU A 42 8.00 8.58 -6.51
N ARG A 43 7.27 8.12 -7.53
CA ARG A 43 7.05 8.89 -8.76
C ARG A 43 6.43 10.26 -8.48
N GLN A 44 5.49 10.33 -7.54
CA GLN A 44 4.89 11.60 -7.13
C GLN A 44 5.90 12.48 -6.38
N GLN A 45 6.63 11.92 -5.42
CA GLN A 45 7.55 12.69 -4.58
C GLN A 45 8.85 13.09 -5.27
N THR A 46 9.21 12.46 -6.39
CA THR A 46 10.38 12.84 -7.21
C THR A 46 10.01 13.61 -8.46
N ASN A 47 8.72 13.96 -8.63
CA ASN A 47 8.17 14.57 -9.85
C ASN A 47 8.58 13.80 -11.12
N GLY A 48 8.53 12.46 -11.05
CA GLY A 48 8.86 11.58 -12.16
C GLY A 48 10.36 11.40 -12.43
N ALA A 49 11.26 11.94 -11.61
CA ALA A 49 12.70 11.72 -11.78
C ALA A 49 13.02 10.21 -11.70
N PRO A 50 13.98 9.71 -12.50
CA PRO A 50 14.27 8.29 -12.57
C PRO A 50 14.89 7.79 -11.28
N PHE A 51 14.38 6.65 -10.80
CA PHE A 51 14.88 5.95 -9.63
C PHE A 51 14.89 4.44 -9.89
N THR A 52 15.68 3.72 -9.12
CA THR A 52 15.69 2.25 -9.11
C THR A 52 15.44 1.75 -7.69
N ILE A 53 14.44 0.90 -7.51
CA ILE A 53 14.26 0.16 -6.26
C ILE A 53 15.14 -1.08 -6.32
N GLU A 54 16.29 -1.01 -5.66
CA GLU A 54 17.31 -2.06 -5.63
C GLU A 54 16.92 -3.24 -4.74
N SER A 55 16.25 -2.96 -3.62
CA SER A 55 15.69 -3.98 -2.75
C SER A 55 14.38 -3.52 -2.15
N PHE A 56 13.43 -4.43 -2.04
CA PHE A 56 12.15 -4.21 -1.36
C PHE A 56 11.88 -5.44 -0.51
N LYS A 57 11.71 -5.25 0.79
CA LYS A 57 11.52 -6.35 1.73
C LYS A 57 10.35 -6.04 2.65
N LYS A 58 9.31 -6.87 2.59
CA LYS A 58 8.26 -6.86 3.61
C LYS A 58 8.84 -7.19 4.99
N LEU A 59 8.56 -6.35 5.97
CA LEU A 59 8.96 -6.54 7.37
C LEU A 59 7.82 -7.13 8.18
N LYS A 60 6.65 -6.50 8.12
CA LYS A 60 5.48 -6.86 8.92
C LYS A 60 4.21 -6.49 8.18
N GLU A 61 3.16 -7.27 8.40
CA GLU A 61 1.79 -6.88 8.05
C GLU A 61 0.89 -6.99 9.27
N TYR A 62 -0.08 -6.11 9.41
CA TYR A 62 -1.08 -6.19 10.47
C TYR A 62 -2.40 -5.54 10.04
N PRO A 63 -3.53 -6.11 10.46
CA PRO A 63 -4.84 -5.53 10.20
C PRO A 63 -5.01 -4.26 11.02
N ILE A 64 -5.75 -3.31 10.46
CA ILE A 64 -6.22 -2.11 11.14
C ILE A 64 -7.71 -1.91 10.84
N ALA A 65 -8.39 -1.12 11.66
CA ALA A 65 -9.72 -0.63 11.36
C ALA A 65 -9.64 0.88 11.13
N ASN A 66 -10.05 1.36 9.95
CA ASN A 66 -10.09 2.77 9.64
C ASN A 66 -11.52 3.18 9.30
N MET A 67 -12.12 4.08 10.09
CA MET A 67 -13.50 4.54 9.90
C MET A 67 -14.53 3.40 9.75
N GLY A 68 -14.36 2.32 10.52
CA GLY A 68 -15.25 1.15 10.46
C GLY A 68 -15.04 0.24 9.24
N ARG A 69 -14.03 0.51 8.41
CA ARG A 69 -13.61 -0.34 7.28
C ARG A 69 -12.38 -1.15 7.66
N GLU A 70 -12.33 -2.39 7.19
CA GLU A 70 -11.15 -3.24 7.29
C GLU A 70 -10.00 -2.62 6.50
N GLY A 71 -8.82 -2.59 7.10
CA GLY A 71 -7.60 -2.12 6.46
C GLY A 71 -6.41 -2.99 6.84
N TYR A 72 -5.33 -2.85 6.10
CA TYR A 72 -4.06 -3.51 6.38
C TYR A 72 -2.93 -2.51 6.23
N VAL A 73 -1.93 -2.64 7.09
CA VAL A 73 -0.66 -1.92 6.94
C VAL A 73 0.43 -2.94 6.67
N ILE A 74 1.26 -2.65 5.66
CA ILE A 74 2.45 -3.43 5.32
C ILE A 74 3.67 -2.54 5.53
N ASP A 75 4.46 -2.85 6.54
CA ASP A 75 5.75 -2.21 6.79
C ASP A 75 6.82 -2.86 5.91
N VAL A 76 7.65 -2.02 5.29
CA VAL A 76 8.67 -2.44 4.32
C VAL A 76 9.99 -1.75 4.59
N ASP A 77 11.08 -2.44 4.24
CA ASP A 77 12.42 -1.88 4.14
C ASP A 77 12.80 -1.81 2.66
N VAL A 78 13.22 -0.64 2.21
CA VAL A 78 13.46 -0.36 0.80
C VAL A 78 14.80 0.32 0.62
N VAL A 79 15.54 -0.08 -0.41
CA VAL A 79 16.75 0.61 -0.87
C VAL A 79 16.48 1.14 -2.26
N VAL A 80 16.65 2.45 -2.42
CA VAL A 80 16.37 3.18 -3.65
C VAL A 80 17.62 3.93 -4.08
N SER A 81 17.94 3.91 -5.37
CA SER A 81 18.97 4.75 -5.97
C SER A 81 18.39 5.75 -6.96
N PHE A 82 18.99 6.93 -6.97
CA PHE A 82 18.61 8.07 -7.81
C PHE A 82 19.77 8.41 -8.74
N PRO A 83 19.95 7.69 -9.88
CA PRO A 83 21.12 7.86 -10.73
C PRO A 83 21.29 9.28 -11.28
N GLN A 84 20.17 9.99 -11.50
CA GLN A 84 20.17 11.38 -11.96
C GLN A 84 19.76 12.38 -10.86
N GLY A 85 19.54 11.89 -9.64
CA GLY A 85 18.97 12.66 -8.55
C GLY A 85 17.47 12.93 -8.74
N SER A 86 16.91 13.71 -7.85
CA SER A 86 15.54 14.22 -7.91
C SER A 86 15.49 15.62 -7.33
N HIS A 87 14.68 16.47 -7.95
CA HIS A 87 14.56 17.89 -7.58
C HIS A 87 15.92 18.63 -7.49
N PRO A 88 16.75 18.62 -8.55
CA PRO A 88 18.03 19.34 -8.53
C PRO A 88 17.86 20.85 -8.30
N GLU A 89 16.72 21.41 -8.67
CA GLU A 89 16.34 22.80 -8.39
C GLU A 89 16.15 23.10 -6.89
N CYS A 90 16.01 22.05 -6.07
CA CYS A 90 15.86 22.15 -4.63
C CYS A 90 17.17 22.06 -3.87
N VAL A 91 18.27 21.63 -4.51
CA VAL A 91 19.59 21.61 -3.89
C VAL A 91 20.17 23.02 -3.97
N SER A 92 20.54 23.61 -2.83
CA SER A 92 21.20 24.92 -2.84
C SER A 92 22.57 24.79 -3.53
N GLY A 93 22.91 25.75 -4.39
CA GLY A 93 24.22 25.76 -5.06
C GLY A 93 25.34 25.76 -4.03
N GLY A 94 26.07 24.64 -3.94
CA GLY A 94 27.13 24.42 -2.94
C GLY A 94 26.88 23.26 -1.97
N GLY A 95 25.78 22.51 -2.11
CA GLY A 95 25.53 21.29 -1.31
C GLY A 95 25.20 21.56 0.16
N GLN A 96 24.90 22.82 0.53
CA GLN A 96 24.56 23.20 1.89
C GLN A 96 23.10 23.66 1.98
N GLY A 97 22.21 22.69 2.13
CA GLY A 97 20.80 22.90 2.43
C GLY A 97 19.86 22.87 1.23
N TYR A 98 18.56 22.88 1.53
CA TYR A 98 17.51 22.94 0.51
C TYR A 98 17.14 24.39 0.21
N SER A 99 16.87 24.69 -1.06
CA SER A 99 16.41 26.03 -1.43
C SER A 99 15.11 26.35 -0.70
N MET A 100 14.96 27.59 -0.25
CA MET A 100 13.72 28.03 0.40
C MET A 100 12.50 27.79 -0.49
N LYS A 101 12.68 27.87 -1.81
CA LYS A 101 11.66 27.52 -2.81
C LYS A 101 11.11 26.11 -2.60
N CYS A 102 11.85 25.17 -2.03
CA CYS A 102 11.38 23.82 -1.75
C CYS A 102 11.00 23.60 -0.27
N LEU A 103 11.42 24.49 0.64
CA LEU A 103 11.06 24.45 2.07
C LEU A 103 9.72 25.18 2.38
N THR A 104 9.35 26.22 1.61
CA THR A 104 8.10 27.00 1.79
C THR A 104 6.97 26.60 0.83
N MET A 105 7.14 25.52 0.08
CA MET A 105 6.17 25.12 -0.93
C MET A 105 4.92 24.47 -0.31
N ASN A 106 4.01 25.34 0.11
CA ASN A 106 2.56 25.17 0.09
C ASN A 106 2.03 25.08 -1.37
N THR A 107 2.79 24.45 -2.27
CA THR A 107 2.51 24.29 -3.72
C THR A 107 2.20 22.83 -4.07
N GLY A 108 1.80 22.03 -3.09
CA GLY A 108 1.51 20.60 -3.27
C GLY A 108 2.72 19.68 -3.09
N VAL A 109 3.90 20.20 -2.76
CA VAL A 109 5.15 19.42 -2.63
C VAL A 109 5.44 19.06 -1.16
N ARG A 110 4.41 18.64 -0.43
CA ARG A 110 4.59 18.12 0.93
C ARG A 110 5.05 16.66 0.82
N GLY A 111 6.34 16.44 1.08
CA GLY A 111 6.94 15.09 1.03
C GLY A 111 7.90 14.84 -0.13
N ALA A 112 8.29 15.86 -0.90
CA ALA A 112 9.26 15.67 -1.98
C ALA A 112 10.53 14.99 -1.49
N ILE A 113 10.97 14.03 -2.27
CA ILE A 113 12.24 13.35 -2.10
C ILE A 113 13.23 14.09 -2.97
N VAL A 114 14.05 14.95 -2.36
CA VAL A 114 15.22 15.52 -3.01
C VAL A 114 16.37 14.53 -2.86
N ALA A 115 17.08 14.25 -3.94
CA ALA A 115 18.22 13.36 -3.97
C ALA A 115 19.28 13.88 -4.92
N GLU A 116 20.55 13.76 -4.54
CA GLU A 116 21.66 14.10 -5.44
C GLU A 116 21.87 13.01 -6.50
N PRO A 117 22.45 13.34 -7.67
CA PRO A 117 22.82 12.34 -8.66
C PRO A 117 23.74 11.25 -8.08
N GLY A 118 23.33 10.00 -8.24
CA GLY A 118 24.05 8.83 -7.71
C GLY A 118 23.73 8.52 -6.25
N GLU A 119 22.86 9.29 -5.59
CA GLU A 119 22.46 9.03 -4.21
C GLU A 119 21.75 7.68 -4.08
N ARG A 120 22.07 6.98 -2.99
CA ARG A 120 21.42 5.75 -2.57
C ARG A 120 20.88 5.91 -1.16
N ARG A 121 19.60 5.57 -0.96
CA ARG A 121 18.90 5.76 0.32
C ARG A 121 18.22 4.47 0.78
N SER A 122 18.41 4.13 2.05
CA SER A 122 17.64 3.10 2.74
C SER A 122 16.50 3.74 3.51
N MET A 123 15.29 3.22 3.36
CA MET A 123 14.07 3.81 3.92
C MET A 123 13.17 2.71 4.47
N ARG A 124 12.60 2.97 5.66
CA ARG A 124 11.44 2.23 6.15
C ARG A 124 10.17 2.99 5.81
N SER A 125 9.17 2.28 5.35
CA SER A 125 7.89 2.86 4.97
C SER A 125 6.73 1.92 5.31
N SER A 126 5.52 2.46 5.41
CA SER A 126 4.31 1.72 5.76
C SER A 126 3.26 1.99 4.70
N MET A 127 2.84 0.94 3.99
CA MET A 127 1.82 1.02 2.96
C MET A 127 0.47 0.68 3.56
N LEU A 128 -0.48 1.61 3.47
CA LEU A 128 -1.85 1.42 3.94
C LEU A 128 -2.72 0.90 2.80
N PHE A 129 -3.58 -0.05 3.11
CA PHE A 129 -4.61 -0.57 2.23
C PHE A 129 -5.97 -0.54 2.93
N GLU A 130 -7.00 -0.14 2.21
CA GLU A 130 -8.40 -0.20 2.65
C GLU A 130 -9.15 -1.26 1.86
N LYS A 131 -9.94 -2.09 2.54
CA LYS A 131 -10.80 -3.09 1.91
C LYS A 131 -11.96 -2.38 1.22
N THR A 132 -12.22 -2.77 -0.01
CA THR A 132 -13.39 -2.39 -0.80
C THR A 132 -14.13 -3.63 -1.28
N SER A 133 -15.30 -3.45 -1.89
CA SER A 133 -16.05 -4.55 -2.51
C SER A 133 -15.31 -5.23 -3.66
N SER A 134 -14.37 -4.53 -4.31
CA SER A 134 -13.60 -5.03 -5.46
C SER A 134 -12.19 -5.50 -5.13
N GLY A 135 -11.72 -5.37 -3.88
CA GLY A 135 -10.35 -5.73 -3.50
C GLY A 135 -9.74 -4.75 -2.50
N TRP A 136 -8.43 -4.50 -2.63
CA TRP A 136 -7.70 -3.57 -1.78
C TRP A 136 -7.41 -2.27 -2.52
N VAL A 137 -7.63 -1.13 -1.87
CA VAL A 137 -7.20 0.17 -2.40
C VAL A 137 -6.02 0.66 -1.58
N GLY A 138 -4.90 0.94 -2.23
CA GLY A 138 -3.70 1.47 -1.59
C GLY A 138 -3.86 2.92 -1.16
N SER A 139 -2.94 3.42 -0.33
CA SER A 139 -2.90 4.83 0.09
C SER A 139 -2.67 5.82 -1.06
N ASP A 140 -2.30 5.33 -2.23
CA ASP A 140 -2.21 6.07 -3.48
C ASP A 140 -3.57 6.17 -4.22
N GLY A 141 -4.63 5.56 -3.70
CA GLY A 141 -5.98 5.56 -4.27
C GLY A 141 -6.19 4.56 -5.40
N VAL A 142 -5.22 3.67 -5.68
CA VAL A 142 -5.30 2.68 -6.76
C VAL A 142 -5.76 1.33 -6.20
N ALA A 143 -6.54 0.58 -7.00
CA ALA A 143 -6.98 -0.77 -6.64
C ALA A 143 -5.93 -1.83 -7.01
N TYR A 144 -5.74 -2.82 -6.13
CA TYR A 144 -4.75 -3.90 -6.21
C TYR A 144 -5.34 -5.28 -5.88
#